data_AF-A0A2U3LP45-F1
#
_entry.id   AF-A0A2U3LP45-F1
#
_cell.length_a   1.000
_cell.length_b   1.000
_cell.length_c   1.000
_cell.angle_alpha   90.00
_cell.angle_beta   90.00
_cell.angle_gamma   90.00
#
_symmetry.space_group_name_H-M   'P 1'
#
loop_
_entity.id
_entity.type
_entity.pdbx_description
1 polymer ?
#
loop_
_entity_poly.entity_id
_entity_poly.type
_entity_poly.pdbx_seq_one_letter_code
_entity_poly.pdbx_strand_id
1 'polypeptide(L)'
;MPKMQKSAFAGGTTALSGFEAVSNGVTAFKNPAQKRAISTLLILGIVVSLGLIGLTYLAGTYHIVPNQGNTVLNQLGMIIFGKTLPYFVLMGTAAAILVIASSTPYAGLPILLSLMARDGYTPRYFKNLGDRLVYSAGIWTLFLVSSLLIIVFQGDTHTMLPLYCIGVFISFTLTGIGLAKHTWLEREGKWQSDFAIFSFGGVVSFLVLLIFSITKFTQGAWIILVIMPLLVLMLRGIRSIYSGEIQNLEITPRAEEDFHKHVAKIKRRRAHVQLADYKNKVIVPVYDLNLIVLDTLKYAYALTPQVTAVHVASDPNRAAKLLKHWAKHHIEIPLEIVESPYRATVQDLLKYIDKVEKKGNFDTITVAIAEYVPEKLWHNLLHNQTGQLMKLMLLFRKRILVTSVPYHPVKKEELQIDLKYN
;
A
#
# COMPACT_ATOMS: atom_id res chain seq x y z
N MET A 1 -30.00 -34.69 21.62
CA MET A 1 -31.03 -33.77 21.09
C MET A 1 -30.69 -32.28 21.20
N PRO A 2 -30.34 -31.68 22.36
CA PRO A 2 -30.17 -30.22 22.45
C PRO A 2 -28.94 -29.64 21.72
N LYS A 3 -27.84 -30.40 21.58
CA LYS A 3 -26.65 -29.96 20.80
C LYS A 3 -26.94 -29.86 19.29
N MET A 4 -27.81 -30.72 18.77
CA MET A 4 -28.12 -30.79 17.34
C MET A 4 -29.06 -29.65 16.92
N GLN A 5 -30.07 -29.34 17.75
CA GLN A 5 -30.95 -28.18 17.55
C GLN A 5 -30.18 -26.85 17.61
N LYS A 6 -29.26 -26.70 18.58
CA LYS A 6 -28.40 -25.50 18.67
C LYS A 6 -27.49 -25.34 17.46
N SER A 7 -26.91 -26.42 16.96
CA SER A 7 -26.06 -26.37 15.76
C SER A 7 -26.85 -26.14 14.46
N ALA A 8 -28.10 -26.61 14.38
CA ALA A 8 -28.98 -26.39 13.23
C ALA A 8 -29.53 -24.95 13.20
N PHE A 9 -29.94 -24.40 14.34
CA PHE A 9 -30.34 -23.00 14.47
C PHE A 9 -29.19 -22.05 14.13
N ALA A 10 -28.00 -22.33 14.68
CA ALA A 10 -26.77 -21.62 14.37
C ALA A 10 -26.47 -21.65 12.85
N GLY A 11 -26.48 -22.83 12.22
CA GLY A 11 -26.29 -22.95 10.77
C GLY A 11 -27.40 -22.26 9.94
N GLY A 12 -28.63 -22.18 10.43
CA GLY A 12 -29.71 -21.44 9.76
C GLY A 12 -29.49 -19.92 9.77
N THR A 13 -28.92 -19.38 10.84
CA THR A 13 -28.63 -17.93 10.93
C THR A 13 -27.56 -17.45 9.95
N THR A 14 -26.70 -18.35 9.44
CA THR A 14 -25.74 -17.99 8.38
C THR A 14 -26.41 -17.75 7.05
N ALA A 15 -27.61 -18.27 6.81
CA ALA A 15 -28.34 -18.00 5.58
C ALA A 15 -28.80 -16.52 5.49
N LEU A 16 -28.82 -15.80 6.60
CA LEU A 16 -29.09 -14.36 6.66
C LEU A 16 -27.82 -13.52 6.39
N SER A 17 -26.66 -14.13 6.27
CA SER A 17 -25.44 -13.41 5.94
C SER A 17 -25.49 -12.93 4.48
N GLY A 18 -25.46 -11.62 4.26
CA GLY A 18 -25.66 -11.02 2.93
C GLY A 18 -26.36 -9.67 2.98
N PHE A 19 -27.15 -9.40 4.03
CA PHE A 19 -27.69 -8.06 4.29
C PHE A 19 -26.60 -7.00 4.47
N GLU A 20 -25.44 -7.40 4.97
CA GLU A 20 -24.24 -6.56 5.12
C GLU A 20 -23.75 -5.96 3.80
N ALA A 21 -23.91 -6.69 2.70
CA ALA A 21 -23.49 -6.19 1.38
C ALA A 21 -24.29 -4.96 0.98
N VAL A 22 -25.60 -4.94 1.32
CA VAL A 22 -26.48 -3.80 1.05
C VAL A 22 -26.18 -2.66 2.02
N SER A 23 -25.96 -2.93 3.31
CA SER A 23 -25.66 -1.88 4.30
C SER A 23 -24.31 -1.21 4.05
N ASN A 24 -23.29 -1.97 3.63
CA ASN A 24 -21.98 -1.43 3.30
C ASN A 24 -21.98 -0.69 1.94
N GLY A 25 -22.94 -1.01 1.07
CA GLY A 25 -23.11 -0.42 -0.25
C GLY A 25 -24.05 0.80 -0.31
N VAL A 26 -24.52 1.34 0.82
CA VAL A 26 -25.51 2.44 0.85
C VAL A 26 -25.04 3.65 0.02
N THR A 27 -23.75 3.97 0.04
CA THR A 27 -23.17 5.10 -0.70
C THR A 27 -23.21 4.92 -2.22
N ALA A 28 -23.38 3.70 -2.72
CA ALA A 28 -23.50 3.41 -4.16
C ALA A 28 -24.93 3.59 -4.71
N PHE A 29 -25.94 3.72 -3.83
CA PHE A 29 -27.32 3.92 -4.28
C PHE A 29 -27.56 5.34 -4.79
N LYS A 30 -28.26 5.47 -5.92
CA LYS A 30 -28.68 6.79 -6.44
C LYS A 30 -29.68 7.45 -5.49
N ASN A 31 -29.56 8.77 -5.30
CA ASN A 31 -30.42 9.54 -4.39
C ASN A 31 -31.93 9.38 -4.67
N PRO A 32 -32.78 9.26 -3.62
CA PRO A 32 -32.44 9.20 -2.19
C PRO A 32 -31.88 7.83 -1.76
N ALA A 33 -30.58 7.79 -1.40
CA ALA A 33 -29.84 6.55 -1.20
C ALA A 33 -30.40 5.69 -0.05
N GLN A 34 -30.67 6.32 1.09
CA GLN A 34 -31.19 5.65 2.28
C GLN A 34 -32.53 4.93 2.02
N LYS A 35 -33.50 5.62 1.40
CA LYS A 35 -34.83 5.03 1.13
C LYS A 35 -34.71 3.82 0.21
N ARG A 36 -33.89 3.91 -0.83
CA ARG A 36 -33.69 2.80 -1.78
C ARG A 36 -32.94 1.63 -1.16
N ALA A 37 -31.94 1.89 -0.33
CA ALA A 37 -31.24 0.85 0.40
C ALA A 37 -32.20 0.08 1.33
N ILE A 38 -33.06 0.78 2.08
CA ILE A 38 -34.07 0.16 2.96
C ILE A 38 -35.06 -0.69 2.15
N SER A 39 -35.61 -0.17 1.06
CA SER A 39 -36.52 -0.93 0.19
C SER A 39 -35.85 -2.18 -0.38
N THR A 40 -34.59 -2.08 -0.80
CA THR A 40 -33.81 -3.21 -1.31
C THR A 40 -33.58 -4.26 -0.23
N LEU A 41 -33.24 -3.83 0.99
CA LEU A 41 -33.05 -4.72 2.14
C LEU A 41 -34.33 -5.49 2.49
N LEU A 42 -35.49 -4.83 2.45
CA LEU A 42 -36.79 -5.46 2.70
C LEU A 42 -37.14 -6.50 1.63
N ILE A 43 -36.96 -6.17 0.35
CA ILE A 43 -37.21 -7.10 -0.76
C ILE A 43 -36.29 -8.31 -0.64
N LEU A 44 -34.99 -8.09 -0.40
CA LEU A 44 -34.03 -9.16 -0.18
C LEU A 44 -34.46 -10.05 0.99
N GLY A 45 -34.92 -9.46 2.10
CA GLY A 45 -35.41 -10.18 3.26
C GLY A 45 -36.60 -11.07 2.96
N ILE A 46 -37.57 -10.57 2.20
CA ILE A 46 -38.74 -11.34 1.76
C ILE A 46 -38.32 -12.50 0.85
N VAL A 47 -37.48 -12.25 -0.16
CA VAL A 47 -37.03 -13.27 -1.12
C VAL A 47 -36.25 -14.39 -0.40
N VAL A 48 -35.29 -14.03 0.46
CA VAL A 48 -34.50 -15.01 1.22
C VAL A 48 -35.40 -15.81 2.17
N SER A 49 -36.32 -15.15 2.88
CA SER A 49 -37.24 -15.82 3.81
C SER A 49 -38.15 -16.80 3.07
N LEU A 50 -38.77 -16.38 1.97
CA LEU A 50 -39.61 -17.26 1.13
C LEU A 50 -38.81 -18.43 0.58
N GLY A 51 -37.59 -18.19 0.09
CA GLY A 51 -36.71 -19.24 -0.42
C GLY A 51 -36.32 -20.27 0.64
N LEU A 52 -35.95 -19.83 1.84
CA LEU A 52 -35.59 -20.72 2.95
C LEU A 52 -36.79 -21.50 3.48
N ILE A 53 -37.95 -20.86 3.62
CA ILE A 53 -39.19 -21.55 4.02
C ILE A 53 -39.55 -22.61 2.99
N GLY A 54 -39.51 -22.27 1.69
CA GLY A 54 -39.77 -23.21 0.60
C GLY A 54 -38.80 -24.39 0.58
N LEU A 55 -37.50 -24.13 0.71
CA LEU A 55 -36.48 -25.18 0.76
C LEU A 55 -36.67 -26.10 1.98
N THR A 56 -36.97 -25.53 3.15
CA THR A 56 -37.20 -26.28 4.38
C THR A 56 -38.46 -27.15 4.28
N TYR A 57 -39.54 -26.60 3.71
CA TYR A 57 -40.79 -27.32 3.47
C TYR A 57 -40.59 -28.51 2.52
N LEU A 58 -39.86 -28.30 1.41
CA LEU A 58 -39.54 -29.36 0.46
C LEU A 58 -38.62 -30.42 1.09
N ALA A 59 -37.57 -30.01 1.80
CA ALA A 59 -36.66 -30.93 2.48
C ALA A 59 -37.38 -31.80 3.53
N GLY A 60 -38.35 -31.21 4.26
CA GLY A 60 -39.21 -31.93 5.20
C GLY A 60 -40.15 -32.92 4.51
N THR A 61 -40.84 -32.49 3.46
CA THR A 61 -41.81 -33.33 2.71
C THR A 61 -41.13 -34.54 2.06
N TYR A 62 -39.96 -34.33 1.44
CA TYR A 62 -39.21 -35.38 0.77
C TYR A 62 -38.27 -36.18 1.71
N HIS A 63 -38.33 -35.95 3.03
CA HIS A 63 -37.57 -36.69 4.04
C HIS A 63 -36.07 -36.81 3.73
N ILE A 64 -35.45 -35.71 3.33
CA ILE A 64 -34.05 -35.73 2.90
C ILE A 64 -33.12 -35.94 4.09
N VAL A 65 -32.28 -36.96 3.99
CA VAL A 65 -31.22 -37.25 4.97
C VAL A 65 -29.92 -36.61 4.50
N PRO A 66 -29.25 -35.78 5.32
CA PRO A 66 -27.95 -35.20 4.98
C PRO A 66 -26.93 -36.28 4.63
N ASN A 67 -26.33 -36.21 3.44
CA ASN A 67 -25.31 -37.16 2.97
C ASN A 67 -23.98 -36.42 2.78
N GLN A 68 -22.87 -37.01 3.25
CA GLN A 68 -21.55 -36.39 3.13
C GLN A 68 -21.14 -36.40 1.64
N GLY A 69 -21.07 -35.21 1.05
CA GLY A 69 -20.72 -35.00 -0.37
C GLY A 69 -21.87 -34.52 -1.26
N ASN A 70 -23.12 -34.49 -0.79
CA ASN A 70 -24.27 -33.98 -1.55
C ASN A 70 -25.00 -32.88 -0.80
N THR A 71 -25.14 -31.71 -1.44
CA THR A 71 -25.92 -30.61 -0.89
C THR A 71 -27.42 -30.95 -0.87
N VAL A 72 -28.18 -30.37 0.06
CA VAL A 72 -29.64 -30.56 0.14
C VAL A 72 -30.32 -30.14 -1.16
N LEU A 73 -29.84 -29.07 -1.80
CA LEU A 73 -30.33 -28.60 -3.09
C LEU A 73 -30.09 -29.63 -4.20
N ASN A 74 -28.90 -30.27 -4.22
CA ASN A 74 -28.59 -31.33 -5.18
C ASN A 74 -29.53 -32.54 -5.02
N GLN A 75 -29.76 -32.96 -3.77
CA GLN A 75 -30.65 -34.09 -3.48
C GLN A 75 -32.10 -33.80 -3.88
N LEU A 76 -32.62 -32.62 -3.53
CA LEU A 76 -33.94 -32.16 -3.98
C LEU A 76 -34.03 -32.12 -5.51
N GLY A 77 -33.03 -31.55 -6.16
CA GLY A 77 -32.96 -31.46 -7.62
C GLY A 77 -33.03 -32.84 -8.27
N MET A 78 -32.28 -33.82 -7.76
CA MET A 78 -32.31 -35.18 -8.29
C MET A 78 -33.65 -35.87 -8.05
N ILE A 79 -34.28 -35.71 -6.89
CA ILE A 79 -35.56 -36.36 -6.57
C ILE A 79 -36.70 -35.76 -7.40
N ILE A 80 -36.75 -34.43 -7.53
CA ILE A 80 -37.86 -33.72 -8.17
C ILE A 80 -37.73 -33.74 -9.70
N PHE A 81 -36.55 -33.44 -10.23
CA PHE A 81 -36.35 -33.31 -11.67
C PHE A 81 -35.68 -34.53 -12.32
N GLY A 82 -35.03 -35.41 -11.56
CA GLY A 82 -34.15 -36.44 -12.12
C GLY A 82 -32.94 -35.83 -12.84
N LYS A 83 -32.13 -36.67 -13.52
CA LYS A 83 -30.99 -36.20 -14.34
C LYS A 83 -31.45 -35.60 -15.68
N THR A 84 -32.38 -34.66 -15.63
CA THR A 84 -32.98 -33.98 -16.79
C THR A 84 -32.46 -32.55 -16.92
N LEU A 85 -32.81 -31.87 -18.02
CA LEU A 85 -32.36 -30.49 -18.29
C LEU A 85 -32.66 -29.52 -17.12
N PRO A 86 -33.86 -29.51 -16.49
CA PRO A 86 -34.13 -28.66 -15.32
C PRO A 86 -33.16 -28.84 -14.15
N TYR A 87 -32.70 -30.06 -13.88
CA TYR A 87 -31.71 -30.33 -12.83
C TYR A 87 -30.36 -29.66 -13.14
N PHE A 88 -29.88 -29.77 -14.38
CA PHE A 88 -28.63 -29.14 -14.78
C PHE A 88 -28.72 -27.61 -14.78
N VAL A 89 -29.88 -27.06 -15.15
CA VAL A 89 -30.13 -25.61 -15.02
C VAL A 89 -30.10 -25.20 -13.55
N LEU A 90 -30.79 -25.90 -12.66
CA LEU A 90 -30.79 -25.63 -11.21
C LEU A 90 -29.36 -25.62 -10.64
N MET A 91 -28.58 -26.65 -10.92
CA MET A 91 -27.21 -26.78 -10.40
C MET A 91 -26.26 -25.76 -11.04
N GLY A 92 -26.41 -25.49 -12.34
CA GLY A 92 -25.63 -24.46 -13.04
C GLY A 92 -25.90 -23.05 -12.49
N THR A 93 -27.17 -22.71 -12.25
CA THR A 93 -27.55 -21.44 -11.63
C THR A 93 -27.05 -21.35 -10.19
N ALA A 94 -27.16 -22.42 -9.40
CA ALA A 94 -26.64 -22.44 -8.03
C ALA A 94 -25.12 -22.19 -7.98
N ALA A 95 -24.36 -22.84 -8.86
CA ALA A 95 -22.92 -22.62 -8.99
C ALA A 95 -22.61 -21.19 -9.43
N ALA A 96 -23.33 -20.66 -10.43
CA ALA A 96 -23.15 -19.29 -10.92
C ALA A 96 -23.40 -18.24 -9.81
N ILE A 97 -24.44 -18.42 -8.99
CA ILE A 97 -24.72 -17.54 -7.85
C ILE A 97 -23.57 -17.56 -6.83
N LEU A 98 -23.01 -18.73 -6.50
CA LEU A 98 -21.87 -18.83 -5.59
C LEU A 98 -20.60 -18.14 -6.15
N VAL A 99 -20.35 -18.29 -7.45
CA VAL A 99 -19.23 -17.60 -8.12
C VAL A 99 -19.43 -16.09 -8.09
N ILE A 100 -20.63 -15.60 -8.41
CA ILE A 100 -20.94 -14.16 -8.34
C ILE A 100 -20.83 -13.65 -6.90
N ALA A 101 -21.28 -14.40 -5.90
CA ALA A 101 -21.20 -14.01 -4.49
C ALA A 101 -19.74 -13.80 -4.04
N SER A 102 -18.79 -14.57 -4.59
CA SER A 102 -17.36 -14.40 -4.29
C SER A 102 -16.79 -13.04 -4.74
N SER A 103 -17.46 -12.32 -5.64
CA SER A 103 -17.03 -10.98 -6.08
C SER A 103 -17.28 -9.89 -5.05
N THR A 104 -18.25 -10.06 -4.14
CA THR A 104 -18.63 -9.03 -3.16
C THR A 104 -17.49 -8.67 -2.20
N PRO A 105 -16.74 -9.63 -1.60
CA PRO A 105 -15.56 -9.31 -0.80
C PRO A 105 -14.48 -8.53 -1.57
N TYR A 106 -14.30 -8.79 -2.87
CA TYR A 106 -13.36 -8.05 -3.71
C TYR A 106 -13.75 -6.60 -3.96
N ALA A 107 -15.04 -6.26 -3.85
CA ALA A 107 -15.49 -4.87 -3.85
C ALA A 107 -15.34 -4.22 -2.46
N GLY A 108 -15.59 -4.97 -1.38
CA GLY A 108 -15.63 -4.43 -0.02
C GLY A 108 -14.27 -4.26 0.66
N LEU A 109 -13.44 -5.31 0.70
CA LEU A 109 -12.18 -5.30 1.47
C LEU A 109 -11.21 -4.20 1.02
N PRO A 110 -10.98 -3.95 -0.28
CA PRO A 110 -10.01 -2.93 -0.69
C PRO A 110 -10.41 -1.52 -0.24
N ILE A 111 -11.71 -1.21 -0.25
CA ILE A 111 -12.23 0.06 0.27
C ILE A 111 -11.97 0.16 1.77
N LEU A 112 -12.29 -0.89 2.54
CA LEU A 112 -12.04 -0.94 3.99
C LEU A 112 -10.55 -0.72 4.32
N LEU A 113 -9.65 -1.45 3.66
CA LEU A 113 -8.21 -1.32 3.88
C LEU A 113 -7.70 0.08 3.52
N SER A 114 -8.25 0.72 2.49
CA SER A 114 -7.89 2.08 2.10
C SER A 114 -8.34 3.13 3.12
N LEU A 115 -9.52 2.95 3.73
CA LEU A 115 -10.02 3.82 4.79
C LEU A 115 -9.12 3.69 6.04
N MET A 116 -8.81 2.46 6.44
CA MET A 116 -7.90 2.19 7.55
C MET A 116 -6.48 2.72 7.30
N ALA A 117 -6.02 2.75 6.04
CA ALA A 117 -4.70 3.25 5.67
C ALA A 117 -4.62 4.78 5.79
N ARG A 118 -5.74 5.47 5.50
CA ARG A 118 -5.85 6.92 5.70
C ARG A 118 -5.77 7.28 7.19
N ASP A 119 -6.34 6.44 8.04
CA ASP A 119 -6.29 6.59 9.50
C ASP A 119 -4.97 6.07 10.12
N GLY A 120 -4.07 5.50 9.31
CA GLY A 120 -2.75 5.02 9.73
C GLY A 120 -2.74 3.66 10.43
N TYR A 121 -3.81 2.87 10.36
CA TYR A 121 -3.87 1.53 10.96
C TYR A 121 -3.33 0.42 10.06
N THR A 122 -3.32 0.64 8.74
CA THR A 122 -2.74 -0.28 7.75
C THR A 122 -1.60 0.43 6.99
N PRO A 123 -0.71 -0.32 6.30
CA PRO A 123 0.37 0.28 5.54
C PRO A 123 -0.13 1.35 4.55
N ARG A 124 0.55 2.49 4.49
CA ARG A 124 0.15 3.64 3.64
C ARG A 124 -0.02 3.27 2.16
N TYR A 125 0.62 2.20 1.70
CA TYR A 125 0.47 1.65 0.35
C TYR A 125 -1.00 1.35 -0.02
N PHE A 126 -1.84 0.92 0.93
CA PHE A 126 -3.27 0.65 0.69
C PHE A 126 -4.11 1.91 0.40
N LYS A 127 -3.59 3.11 0.68
CA LYS A 127 -4.26 4.38 0.37
C LYS A 127 -4.25 4.69 -1.13
N ASN A 128 -3.27 4.15 -1.87
CA ASN A 128 -3.03 4.51 -3.25
C ASN A 128 -4.05 3.85 -4.19
N LEU A 129 -4.65 4.66 -5.06
CA LEU A 129 -5.43 4.18 -6.20
C LEU A 129 -4.47 3.73 -7.29
N GLY A 130 -4.70 2.56 -7.86
CA GLY A 130 -3.97 2.12 -9.07
C GLY A 130 -4.48 2.80 -10.33
N ASP A 131 -3.88 2.47 -11.47
CA ASP A 131 -4.11 3.12 -12.78
C ASP A 131 -5.57 3.06 -13.26
N ARG A 132 -6.35 2.08 -12.79
CA ARG A 132 -7.79 1.93 -13.10
C ARG A 132 -8.72 2.55 -12.05
N LEU A 133 -8.19 3.39 -11.15
CA LEU A 133 -8.92 3.93 -9.98
C LEU A 133 -9.44 2.84 -9.03
N VAL A 134 -8.71 1.73 -8.92
CA VAL A 134 -9.03 0.60 -8.03
C VAL A 134 -7.91 0.39 -7.02
N TYR A 135 -8.27 0.06 -5.78
CA TYR A 135 -7.34 -0.29 -4.70
C TYR A 135 -6.71 -1.68 -4.92
N SER A 136 -5.77 -1.74 -5.87
CA SER A 136 -5.17 -3.00 -6.37
C SER A 136 -4.45 -3.78 -5.26
N ALA A 137 -3.80 -3.07 -4.32
CA ALA A 137 -3.15 -3.69 -3.16
C ALA A 137 -4.13 -4.52 -2.33
N GLY A 138 -5.35 -4.00 -2.09
CA GLY A 138 -6.37 -4.72 -1.33
C GLY A 138 -6.88 -5.97 -2.03
N ILE A 139 -7.01 -5.93 -3.37
CA ILE A 139 -7.42 -7.08 -4.19
C ILE A 139 -6.39 -8.19 -4.12
N TRP A 140 -5.11 -7.86 -4.27
CA TRP A 140 -4.02 -8.84 -4.17
C TRP A 140 -3.92 -9.45 -2.77
N THR A 141 -4.08 -8.64 -1.72
CA THR A 141 -4.13 -9.14 -0.34
C THR A 141 -5.27 -10.12 -0.13
N LEU A 142 -6.48 -9.79 -0.61
CA LEU A 142 -7.63 -10.70 -0.51
C LEU A 142 -7.37 -12.00 -1.27
N PHE A 143 -6.87 -11.92 -2.51
CA PHE A 143 -6.54 -13.09 -3.31
C PHE A 143 -5.54 -14.03 -2.60
N LEU A 144 -4.46 -13.48 -2.04
CA LEU A 144 -3.45 -14.26 -1.33
C LEU A 144 -4.02 -14.90 -0.07
N VAL A 145 -4.74 -14.13 0.76
CA VAL A 145 -5.33 -14.64 2.01
C VAL A 145 -6.41 -15.68 1.73
N SER A 146 -7.31 -15.44 0.78
CA SER A 146 -8.35 -16.40 0.39
C SER A 146 -7.75 -17.68 -0.19
N SER A 147 -6.72 -17.58 -1.04
CA SER A 147 -6.03 -18.75 -1.58
C SER A 147 -5.37 -19.57 -0.47
N LEU A 148 -4.70 -18.92 0.48
CA LEU A 148 -4.10 -19.58 1.64
C LEU A 148 -5.16 -20.31 2.48
N LEU A 149 -6.29 -19.67 2.75
CA LEU A 149 -7.39 -20.28 3.50
C LEU A 149 -7.95 -21.52 2.77
N ILE A 150 -8.16 -21.44 1.45
CA ILE A 150 -8.65 -22.59 0.66
C ILE A 150 -7.67 -23.77 0.75
N ILE A 151 -6.37 -23.51 0.65
CA ILE A 151 -5.32 -24.55 0.74
C ILE A 151 -5.30 -25.18 2.14
N VAL A 152 -5.34 -24.36 3.20
CA VAL A 152 -5.27 -24.83 4.60
C VAL A 152 -6.50 -25.65 4.98
N PHE A 153 -7.70 -25.21 4.57
CA PHE A 153 -8.96 -25.91 4.88
C PHE A 153 -9.36 -26.94 3.82
N GLN A 154 -8.54 -27.15 2.79
CA GLN A 154 -8.79 -28.11 1.69
C GLN A 154 -10.15 -27.93 1.00
N GLY A 155 -10.70 -26.71 1.02
CA GLY A 155 -12.03 -26.43 0.48
C GLY A 155 -13.21 -27.03 1.28
N ASP A 156 -13.00 -27.53 2.50
CA ASP A 156 -14.08 -28.08 3.32
C ASP A 156 -14.96 -26.95 3.93
N THR A 157 -16.15 -26.81 3.38
CA THR A 157 -17.15 -25.84 3.86
C THR A 157 -17.56 -26.05 5.32
N HIS A 158 -17.48 -27.28 5.87
CA HIS A 158 -17.89 -27.55 7.25
C HIS A 158 -16.96 -26.92 8.29
N THR A 159 -15.66 -26.81 7.97
CA THR A 159 -14.65 -26.18 8.84
C THR A 159 -14.53 -24.69 8.58
N MET A 160 -14.79 -24.24 7.35
CA MET A 160 -14.76 -22.82 6.98
C MET A 160 -15.99 -22.04 7.47
N LEU A 161 -17.18 -22.65 7.49
CA LEU A 161 -18.42 -21.96 7.84
C LEU A 161 -18.38 -21.37 9.26
N PRO A 162 -17.97 -22.09 10.33
CA PRO A 162 -17.86 -21.51 11.67
C PRO A 162 -16.94 -20.28 11.72
N LEU A 163 -15.87 -20.27 10.91
CA LEU A 163 -14.95 -19.13 10.87
C LEU A 163 -15.68 -17.88 10.35
N TYR A 164 -16.37 -18.04 9.23
CA TYR A 164 -17.17 -16.96 8.66
C TYR A 164 -18.24 -16.44 9.64
N CYS A 165 -18.98 -17.35 10.29
CA CYS A 165 -20.05 -17.01 11.23
C CYS A 165 -19.56 -16.10 12.36
N ILE A 166 -18.44 -16.48 12.98
CA ILE A 166 -17.91 -15.77 14.14
C ILE A 166 -17.50 -14.35 13.73
N GLY A 167 -16.87 -14.18 12.56
CA GLY A 167 -16.52 -12.85 12.04
C GLY A 167 -17.74 -11.95 11.83
N VAL A 168 -18.79 -12.47 11.18
CA VAL A 168 -20.05 -11.74 10.94
C VAL A 168 -20.74 -11.37 12.25
N PHE A 169 -20.87 -12.32 13.19
CA PHE A 169 -21.52 -12.03 14.47
C PHE A 169 -20.72 -11.08 15.36
N ILE A 170 -19.38 -11.08 15.30
CA ILE A 170 -18.57 -10.04 15.95
C ILE A 170 -18.92 -8.66 15.37
N SER A 171 -19.00 -8.54 14.04
CA SER A 171 -19.39 -7.30 13.37
C SER A 171 -20.79 -6.83 13.78
N PHE A 172 -21.76 -7.73 13.83
CA PHE A 172 -23.14 -7.41 14.28
C PHE A 172 -23.22 -7.03 15.75
N THR A 173 -22.51 -7.74 16.63
CA THR A 173 -22.46 -7.38 18.05
C THR A 173 -21.85 -5.99 18.24
N LEU A 174 -20.71 -5.71 17.60
CA LEU A 174 -20.04 -4.40 17.70
C LEU A 174 -20.91 -3.28 17.11
N THR A 175 -21.54 -3.51 15.96
CA THR A 175 -22.43 -2.54 15.32
C THR A 175 -23.67 -2.28 16.17
N GLY A 176 -24.33 -3.34 16.68
CA GLY A 176 -25.52 -3.20 17.53
C GLY A 176 -25.24 -2.46 18.83
N ILE A 177 -24.15 -2.83 19.54
CA ILE A 177 -23.73 -2.13 20.76
C ILE A 177 -23.27 -0.69 20.46
N GLY A 178 -22.56 -0.48 19.35
CA GLY A 178 -22.08 0.84 18.93
C GLY A 178 -23.23 1.80 18.60
N LEU A 179 -24.23 1.34 17.85
CA LEU A 179 -25.44 2.11 17.54
C LEU A 179 -26.28 2.36 18.78
N ALA A 180 -26.45 1.36 19.66
CA ALA A 180 -27.14 1.55 20.94
C ALA A 180 -26.45 2.64 21.78
N LYS A 181 -25.11 2.61 21.89
CA LYS A 181 -24.35 3.66 22.58
C LYS A 181 -24.53 5.02 21.91
N HIS A 182 -24.47 5.09 20.59
CA HIS A 182 -24.63 6.33 19.84
C HIS A 182 -26.01 6.97 20.08
N THR A 183 -27.08 6.19 19.94
CA THR A 183 -28.46 6.64 20.19
C THR A 183 -28.68 7.07 21.65
N TRP A 184 -28.04 6.39 22.60
CA TRP A 184 -28.09 6.76 24.02
C TRP A 184 -27.43 8.12 24.32
N LEU A 185 -26.35 8.46 23.58
CA LEU A 185 -25.61 9.71 23.75
C LEU A 185 -26.31 10.89 23.09
N GLU A 186 -26.83 10.71 21.88
CA GLU A 186 -27.41 11.79 21.07
C GLU A 186 -28.84 12.15 21.51
N ARG A 187 -29.62 11.15 21.96
CA ARG A 187 -30.99 11.30 22.50
C ARG A 187 -31.97 12.06 21.60
N GLU A 188 -31.78 12.02 20.28
CA GLU A 188 -32.67 12.66 19.32
C GLU A 188 -33.86 11.77 18.93
N GLY A 189 -35.04 12.37 18.76
CA GLY A 189 -36.23 11.69 18.23
C GLY A 189 -36.69 10.48 19.06
N LYS A 190 -36.91 9.33 18.40
CA LYS A 190 -37.42 8.08 18.99
C LYS A 190 -36.31 7.23 19.65
N TRP A 191 -35.37 7.88 20.32
CA TRP A 191 -34.15 7.26 20.85
C TRP A 191 -34.39 6.04 21.76
N GLN A 192 -35.48 6.01 22.54
CA GLN A 192 -35.79 4.86 23.41
C GLN A 192 -36.12 3.60 22.63
N SER A 193 -36.90 3.74 21.54
CA SER A 193 -37.26 2.63 20.66
C SER A 193 -36.03 2.13 19.91
N ASP A 194 -35.26 3.05 19.33
CA ASP A 194 -34.06 2.72 18.56
C ASP A 194 -32.98 2.08 19.45
N PHE A 195 -32.80 2.60 20.67
CA PHE A 195 -31.93 2.00 21.67
C PHE A 195 -32.34 0.58 22.04
N ALA A 196 -33.63 0.33 22.26
CA ALA A 196 -34.14 -1.00 22.59
C ALA A 196 -33.90 -1.98 21.44
N ILE A 197 -34.15 -1.56 20.20
CA ILE A 197 -33.95 -2.39 18.99
C ILE A 197 -32.46 -2.72 18.80
N PHE A 198 -31.57 -1.72 18.84
CA PHE A 198 -30.14 -1.94 18.64
C PHE A 198 -29.50 -2.75 19.77
N SER A 199 -29.89 -2.49 21.02
CA SER A 199 -29.42 -3.27 22.18
C SER A 199 -29.87 -4.71 22.10
N PHE A 200 -31.15 -4.95 21.77
CA PHE A 200 -31.68 -6.30 21.58
C PHE A 200 -30.94 -7.04 20.47
N GLY A 201 -30.75 -6.41 19.30
CA GLY A 201 -29.99 -6.98 18.19
C GLY A 201 -28.54 -7.31 18.55
N GLY A 202 -27.86 -6.41 19.29
CA GLY A 202 -26.51 -6.62 19.78
C GLY A 202 -26.39 -7.80 20.76
N VAL A 203 -27.32 -7.89 21.72
CA VAL A 203 -27.36 -8.99 22.71
C VAL A 203 -27.68 -10.33 22.06
N VAL A 204 -28.66 -10.40 21.16
CA VAL A 204 -28.98 -11.64 20.43
C VAL A 204 -27.79 -12.09 19.59
N SER A 205 -27.14 -11.17 18.87
CA SER A 205 -25.94 -11.48 18.09
C SER A 205 -24.79 -11.98 18.97
N PHE A 206 -24.61 -11.38 20.14
CA PHE A 206 -23.59 -11.80 21.11
C PHE A 206 -23.86 -13.20 21.67
N LEU A 207 -25.13 -13.52 21.98
CA LEU A 207 -25.51 -14.86 22.43
C LEU A 207 -25.25 -15.91 21.34
N VAL A 208 -25.57 -15.60 20.09
CA VAL A 208 -25.29 -16.48 18.95
C VAL A 208 -23.77 -16.67 18.76
N LEU A 209 -22.98 -15.59 18.82
CA LEU A 209 -21.52 -15.63 18.79
C LEU A 209 -20.96 -16.56 19.88
N LEU A 210 -21.48 -16.46 21.12
CA LEU A 210 -21.05 -17.28 22.25
C LEU A 210 -21.40 -18.75 22.04
N ILE A 211 -22.61 -19.05 21.55
CA ILE A 211 -23.03 -20.42 21.22
C ILE A 211 -22.12 -21.01 20.14
N PHE A 212 -21.83 -20.26 19.07
CA PHE A 212 -20.92 -20.72 18.01
C PHE A 212 -19.50 -20.97 18.54
N SER A 213 -18.97 -20.03 19.33
CA SER A 213 -17.62 -20.13 19.88
C SER A 213 -17.46 -21.36 20.77
N ILE A 214 -18.47 -21.71 21.57
CA ILE A 214 -18.43 -22.90 22.43
C ILE A 214 -18.70 -24.19 21.65
N THR A 215 -19.75 -24.22 20.82
CA THR A 215 -20.19 -25.46 20.15
C THR A 215 -19.27 -25.89 19.02
N LYS A 216 -18.63 -24.94 18.34
CA LYS A 216 -17.74 -25.17 17.21
C LYS A 216 -16.27 -24.95 17.56
N PHE A 217 -15.94 -24.86 18.86
CA PHE A 217 -14.57 -24.70 19.34
C PHE A 217 -13.62 -25.73 18.73
N THR A 218 -14.00 -27.00 18.78
CA THR A 218 -13.22 -28.12 18.22
C THR A 218 -13.20 -28.19 16.70
N GLN A 219 -14.08 -27.45 16.02
CA GLN A 219 -14.20 -27.42 14.55
C GLN A 219 -13.45 -26.24 13.92
N GLY A 220 -12.63 -25.52 14.69
CA GLY A 220 -11.78 -24.43 14.19
C GLY A 220 -12.18 -23.03 14.68
N ALA A 221 -13.24 -22.89 15.47
CA ALA A 221 -13.63 -21.57 16.00
C ALA A 221 -12.53 -20.89 16.87
N TRP A 222 -11.67 -21.69 17.50
CA TRP A 222 -10.53 -21.19 18.28
C TRP A 222 -9.56 -20.34 17.45
N ILE A 223 -9.46 -20.59 16.13
CA ILE A 223 -8.56 -19.87 15.23
C ILE A 223 -8.91 -18.38 15.21
N ILE A 224 -10.19 -18.01 15.22
CA ILE A 224 -10.61 -16.60 15.20
C ILE A 224 -10.36 -15.92 16.52
N LEU A 225 -10.54 -16.63 17.63
CA LEU A 225 -10.22 -16.11 18.95
C LEU A 225 -8.73 -15.74 19.08
N VAL A 226 -7.86 -16.34 18.26
CA VAL A 226 -6.43 -16.00 18.19
C VAL A 226 -6.15 -14.94 17.11
N ILE A 227 -6.68 -15.12 15.89
CA ILE A 227 -6.42 -14.24 14.75
C ILE A 227 -6.94 -12.83 15.00
N MET A 228 -8.12 -12.65 15.60
CA MET A 228 -8.71 -11.33 15.80
C MET A 228 -7.87 -10.45 16.75
N PRO A 229 -7.49 -10.89 17.97
CA PRO A 229 -6.57 -10.14 18.81
C PRO A 229 -5.23 -9.86 18.13
N LEU A 230 -4.67 -10.84 17.43
CA LEU A 230 -3.39 -10.68 16.72
C LEU A 230 -3.47 -9.60 15.65
N LEU A 231 -4.54 -9.59 14.84
CA LEU A 231 -4.78 -8.54 13.85
C LEU A 231 -4.93 -7.17 14.51
N VAL A 232 -5.67 -7.06 15.61
CA VAL A 232 -5.82 -5.79 16.35
C VAL A 232 -4.47 -5.30 16.88
N LEU A 233 -3.64 -6.18 17.44
CA LEU A 233 -2.30 -5.84 17.91
C LEU A 233 -1.38 -5.40 16.76
N MET A 234 -1.41 -6.11 15.63
CA MET A 234 -0.66 -5.74 14.43
C MET A 234 -1.05 -4.35 13.93
N LEU A 235 -2.34 -4.08 13.77
CA LEU A 235 -2.85 -2.78 13.30
C LEU A 235 -2.50 -1.64 14.28
N ARG A 236 -2.55 -1.90 15.60
CA ARG A 236 -2.11 -0.93 16.62
C ARG A 236 -0.59 -0.70 16.57
N GLY A 237 0.20 -1.74 16.34
CA GLY A 237 1.65 -1.63 16.16
C GLY A 237 2.01 -0.73 14.97
N ILE A 238 1.35 -0.93 13.82
CA ILE A 238 1.54 -0.08 12.63
C ILE A 238 1.21 1.38 12.95
N ARG A 239 0.07 1.65 13.61
CA ARG A 239 -0.31 3.01 14.00
C ARG A 239 0.72 3.64 14.94
N SER A 240 1.24 2.88 15.91
CA SER A 240 2.25 3.37 16.84
C SER A 240 3.54 3.79 16.12
N ILE A 241 3.98 3.02 15.11
CA ILE A 241 5.17 3.36 14.31
C ILE A 241 4.94 4.69 13.59
N TYR A 242 3.80 4.85 12.91
CA TYR A 242 3.51 6.09 12.18
C TYR A 242 3.32 7.30 13.10
N SER A 243 2.71 7.12 14.28
CA SER A 243 2.59 8.20 15.26
C SER A 243 3.96 8.65 15.78
N GLY A 244 4.91 7.72 15.99
CA GLY A 244 6.28 8.05 16.36
C GLY A 244 7.04 8.77 15.25
N GLU A 245 6.89 8.35 13.99
CA GLU A 245 7.50 9.04 12.84
C GLU A 245 6.98 10.48 12.68
N ILE A 246 5.67 10.68 12.83
CA ILE A 246 5.06 12.02 12.71
C ILE A 246 5.61 12.94 13.81
N GLN A 247 5.68 12.46 15.06
CA GLN A 247 6.24 13.24 16.17
C GLN A 247 7.71 13.63 15.94
N ASN A 248 8.51 12.76 15.33
CA ASN A 248 9.91 13.04 14.99
C ASN A 248 10.09 14.01 13.81
N LEU A 249 9.03 14.25 13.03
CA LEU A 249 9.01 15.12 11.86
C LEU A 249 8.25 16.43 12.10
N GLU A 250 7.76 16.65 13.32
CA GLU A 250 7.08 17.89 13.68
C GLU A 250 8.05 19.08 13.61
N ILE A 251 7.56 20.18 13.03
CA ILE A 251 8.32 21.42 12.86
C ILE A 251 8.65 21.97 14.25
N THR A 252 9.91 21.88 14.64
CA THR A 252 10.38 22.47 15.89
C THR A 252 10.57 23.98 15.71
N PRO A 253 10.20 24.83 16.68
CA PRO A 253 10.39 26.29 16.60
C PRO A 253 11.83 26.71 16.26
N ARG A 254 12.81 25.93 16.72
CA ARG A 254 14.24 26.13 16.40
C ARG A 254 14.57 25.91 14.93
N ALA A 255 13.94 24.92 14.28
CA ALA A 255 14.16 24.62 12.85
C ALA A 255 13.52 25.69 11.96
N GLU A 256 12.35 26.19 12.37
CA GLU A 256 11.68 27.33 11.72
C GLU A 256 12.51 28.62 11.82
N GLU A 257 13.02 28.93 13.01
CA GLU A 257 13.87 30.11 13.23
C GLU A 257 15.19 30.04 12.44
N ASP A 258 15.82 28.86 12.37
CA ASP A 258 17.04 28.63 11.58
C ASP A 258 16.76 28.80 10.08
N PHE A 259 15.64 28.27 9.58
CA PHE A 259 15.19 28.47 8.20
C PHE A 259 14.99 29.95 7.86
N HIS A 260 14.27 30.70 8.70
CA HIS A 260 14.04 32.13 8.48
C HIS A 260 15.33 32.95 8.54
N LYS A 261 16.23 32.67 9.48
CA LYS A 261 17.57 33.29 9.55
C LYS A 261 18.38 33.01 8.29
N HIS A 262 18.36 31.76 7.81
CA HIS A 262 19.08 31.36 6.61
C HIS A 262 18.54 32.04 5.34
N VAL A 263 17.22 32.07 5.16
CA VAL A 263 16.58 32.73 4.01
C VAL A 263 16.79 34.24 4.04
N ALA A 264 16.71 34.88 5.20
CA ALA A 264 16.98 36.32 5.34
C ALA A 264 18.43 36.68 5.00
N LYS A 265 19.40 35.86 5.41
CA LYS A 265 20.82 35.98 5.06
C LYS A 265 21.03 35.88 3.53
N ILE A 266 20.37 34.94 2.87
CA ILE A 266 20.44 34.78 1.40
C ILE A 266 19.78 35.98 0.69
N LYS A 267 18.63 36.45 1.16
CA LYS A 267 17.88 37.56 0.55
C LYS A 267 18.69 38.88 0.57
N ARG A 268 19.46 39.13 1.64
CA ARG A 268 20.35 40.30 1.77
C ARG A 268 21.60 40.23 0.88
N ARG A 269 22.03 39.04 0.46
CA ARG A 269 23.25 38.83 -0.36
C ARG A 269 23.05 39.07 -1.87
N ARG A 270 21.83 39.34 -2.35
CA ARG A 270 21.57 39.50 -3.80
C ARG A 270 21.93 40.86 -4.42
N ALA A 271 22.78 41.67 -3.78
CA ALA A 271 23.10 43.02 -4.25
C ALA A 271 24.61 43.35 -4.18
N HIS A 272 25.44 42.66 -4.97
CA HIS A 272 26.92 42.69 -5.05
C HIS A 272 27.59 41.56 -4.27
N VAL A 273 28.24 40.62 -4.97
CA VAL A 273 28.87 39.44 -4.36
C VAL A 273 30.27 39.24 -4.97
N GLN A 274 31.29 39.28 -4.12
CA GLN A 274 32.65 38.84 -4.45
C GLN A 274 32.75 37.31 -4.28
N LEU A 275 33.68 36.66 -4.99
CA LEU A 275 33.85 35.19 -4.99
C LEU A 275 33.99 34.55 -3.59
N ALA A 276 34.48 35.29 -2.59
CA ALA A 276 34.67 34.85 -1.21
C ALA A 276 33.35 34.69 -0.41
N ASP A 277 32.24 35.27 -0.88
CA ASP A 277 30.95 35.22 -0.19
C ASP A 277 30.11 33.98 -0.55
N TYR A 278 30.51 33.23 -1.59
CA TYR A 278 29.89 31.99 -2.00
C TYR A 278 30.24 30.86 -1.02
N LYS A 279 29.30 30.52 -0.15
CA LYS A 279 29.43 29.42 0.83
C LYS A 279 28.83 28.09 0.35
N ASN A 280 28.43 28.00 -0.91
CA ASN A 280 27.94 26.76 -1.51
C ASN A 280 29.04 26.21 -2.41
N LYS A 281 29.54 25.01 -2.12
CA LYS A 281 30.56 24.33 -2.92
C LYS A 281 29.94 23.17 -3.70
N VAL A 282 30.24 23.09 -4.99
CA VAL A 282 29.83 21.94 -5.82
C VAL A 282 31.07 21.12 -6.15
N ILE A 283 31.04 19.84 -5.78
CA ILE A 283 32.07 18.86 -6.10
C ILE A 283 31.54 17.98 -7.23
N VAL A 284 32.29 17.87 -8.32
CA VAL A 284 31.91 17.06 -9.49
C VAL A 284 32.89 15.89 -9.58
N PRO A 285 32.49 14.64 -9.26
CA PRO A 285 33.34 13.48 -9.46
C PRO A 285 33.53 13.23 -10.96
N VAL A 286 34.79 13.18 -11.41
CA VAL A 286 35.13 13.02 -12.83
C VAL A 286 35.98 11.77 -13.01
N TYR A 287 35.56 10.88 -13.91
CA TYR A 287 36.34 9.70 -14.28
C TYR A 287 37.18 9.92 -15.55
N ASP A 288 36.61 10.61 -16.54
CA ASP A 288 37.26 11.06 -17.77
C ASP A 288 36.57 12.34 -18.27
N LEU A 289 37.21 13.09 -19.17
CA LEU A 289 36.61 14.26 -19.79
C LEU A 289 35.70 13.80 -20.95
N ASN A 290 34.39 13.96 -20.77
CA ASN A 290 33.37 13.62 -21.77
C ASN A 290 32.22 14.65 -21.76
N LEU A 291 31.28 14.52 -22.71
CA LEU A 291 30.15 15.45 -22.86
C LEU A 291 29.28 15.51 -21.59
N ILE A 292 29.02 14.37 -20.95
CA ILE A 292 28.23 14.27 -19.72
C ILE A 292 28.87 15.09 -18.60
N VAL A 293 30.19 14.98 -18.45
CA VAL A 293 30.97 15.74 -17.46
C VAL A 293 30.97 17.22 -17.80
N LEU A 294 31.13 17.62 -19.06
CA LEU A 294 31.06 19.03 -19.47
C LEU A 294 29.71 19.66 -19.15
N ASP A 295 28.60 18.96 -19.43
CA ASP A 295 27.27 19.46 -19.10
C ASP A 295 27.04 19.51 -17.59
N THR A 296 27.58 18.55 -16.84
CA THR A 296 27.56 18.54 -15.37
C THR A 296 28.36 19.72 -14.80
N LEU A 297 29.52 20.04 -15.37
CA LEU A 297 30.34 21.19 -14.97
C LEU A 297 29.66 22.52 -15.29
N LYS A 298 29.02 22.65 -16.46
CA LYS A 298 28.20 23.84 -16.81
C LYS A 298 27.08 24.05 -15.80
N TYR A 299 26.34 22.98 -15.47
CA TYR A 299 25.30 23.01 -14.45
C TYR A 299 25.86 23.43 -13.08
N ALA A 300 26.97 22.84 -12.66
CA ALA A 300 27.62 23.19 -11.39
C ALA A 300 28.05 24.66 -11.34
N TYR A 301 28.65 25.17 -12.42
CA TYR A 301 29.12 26.54 -12.51
C TYR A 301 27.99 27.57 -12.55
N ALA A 302 26.83 27.20 -13.11
CA ALA A 302 25.62 28.04 -13.07
C ALA A 302 25.07 28.23 -11.64
N LEU A 303 25.34 27.29 -10.72
CA LEU A 303 24.88 27.36 -9.32
C LEU A 303 25.84 28.13 -8.41
N THR A 304 27.14 27.96 -8.61
CA THR A 304 28.18 28.59 -7.80
C THR A 304 29.48 28.65 -8.59
N PRO A 305 30.29 29.71 -8.46
CA PRO A 305 31.64 29.72 -9.01
C PRO A 305 32.62 28.82 -8.22
N GLN A 306 32.24 28.37 -7.01
CA GLN A 306 33.04 27.46 -6.18
C GLN A 306 32.85 25.98 -6.61
N VAL A 307 33.28 25.65 -7.83
CA VAL A 307 33.23 24.29 -8.38
C VAL A 307 34.61 23.65 -8.31
N THR A 308 34.68 22.38 -7.92
CA THR A 308 35.90 21.58 -7.98
C THR A 308 35.60 20.24 -8.64
N ALA A 309 36.30 19.95 -9.74
CA ALA A 309 36.30 18.62 -10.36
C ALA A 309 37.24 17.71 -9.57
N VAL A 310 36.79 16.52 -9.18
CA VAL A 310 37.59 15.58 -8.38
C VAL A 310 37.74 14.28 -9.13
N HIS A 311 38.99 13.91 -9.44
CA HIS A 311 39.31 12.62 -10.01
C HIS A 311 39.92 11.71 -8.95
N VAL A 312 39.32 10.55 -8.73
CA VAL A 312 39.89 9.52 -7.84
C VAL A 312 40.81 8.61 -8.65
N ALA A 313 42.11 8.89 -8.59
CA ALA A 313 43.13 8.21 -9.36
C ALA A 313 43.44 6.83 -8.78
N SER A 314 42.84 5.80 -9.39
CA SER A 314 43.20 4.38 -9.17
C SER A 314 44.31 3.88 -10.10
N ASP A 315 44.59 4.63 -11.18
CA ASP A 315 45.61 4.34 -12.19
C ASP A 315 46.38 5.64 -12.53
N PRO A 316 47.69 5.72 -12.25
CA PRO A 316 48.50 6.90 -12.52
C PRO A 316 48.54 7.31 -14.00
N ASN A 317 48.52 6.33 -14.92
CA ASN A 317 48.56 6.60 -16.36
C ASN A 317 47.29 7.32 -16.84
N ARG A 318 46.15 6.96 -16.26
CA ARG A 318 44.85 7.53 -16.59
C ARG A 318 44.69 8.95 -16.03
N ALA A 319 45.19 9.18 -14.82
CA ALA A 319 45.24 10.52 -14.23
C ALA A 319 46.10 11.49 -15.08
N ALA A 320 47.26 11.02 -15.56
CA ALA A 320 48.11 11.80 -16.46
C ALA A 320 47.43 12.11 -17.80
N LYS A 321 46.67 11.15 -18.36
CA LYS A 321 45.87 11.38 -19.58
C LYS A 321 44.77 12.42 -19.36
N LEU A 322 44.06 12.33 -18.24
CA LEU A 322 43.01 13.29 -17.89
C LEU A 322 43.56 14.70 -17.73
N LEU A 323 44.69 14.88 -17.05
CA LEU A 323 45.37 16.18 -16.92
C LEU A 323 45.74 16.78 -18.29
N LYS A 324 46.30 15.96 -19.20
CA LYS A 324 46.60 16.40 -20.56
C LYS A 324 45.34 16.83 -21.32
N HIS A 325 44.25 16.07 -21.20
CA HIS A 325 42.96 16.43 -21.82
C HIS A 325 42.40 17.72 -21.22
N TRP A 326 42.46 17.90 -19.90
CA TRP A 326 41.99 19.09 -19.20
C TRP A 326 42.72 20.35 -19.66
N ALA A 327 44.06 20.27 -19.77
CA ALA A 327 44.89 21.35 -20.26
C ALA A 327 44.64 21.65 -21.75
N LYS A 328 44.55 20.61 -22.59
CA LYS A 328 44.29 20.76 -24.03
C LYS A 328 42.97 21.50 -24.32
N HIS A 329 41.94 21.24 -23.52
CA HIS A 329 40.61 21.83 -23.70
C HIS A 329 40.39 23.12 -22.89
N HIS A 330 41.43 23.68 -22.25
CA HIS A 330 41.40 24.96 -21.53
C HIS A 330 40.26 25.04 -20.50
N ILE A 331 40.01 23.97 -19.74
CA ILE A 331 38.96 23.97 -18.72
C ILE A 331 39.45 24.76 -17.50
N GLU A 332 38.81 25.91 -17.23
CA GLU A 332 39.19 26.83 -16.13
C GLU A 332 38.80 26.33 -14.73
N ILE A 333 38.00 25.27 -14.64
CA ILE A 333 37.58 24.67 -13.37
C ILE A 333 38.72 23.85 -12.76
N PRO A 334 39.06 24.04 -11.47
CA PRO A 334 40.15 23.31 -10.83
C PRO A 334 39.86 21.80 -10.77
N LEU A 335 40.83 21.00 -11.22
CA LEU A 335 40.82 19.55 -11.15
C LEU A 335 41.73 19.08 -10.01
N GLU A 336 41.14 18.51 -8.96
CA GLU A 336 41.88 17.91 -7.85
C GLU A 336 41.97 16.39 -8.03
N ILE A 337 43.18 15.85 -7.86
CA ILE A 337 43.45 14.41 -7.95
C ILE A 337 43.55 13.83 -6.54
N VAL A 338 42.71 12.84 -6.25
CA VAL A 338 42.72 12.08 -5.00
C VAL A 338 43.29 10.70 -5.29
N GLU A 339 44.43 10.38 -4.71
CA GLU A 339 45.05 9.06 -4.88
C GLU A 339 44.21 7.96 -4.21
N SER A 340 44.00 6.85 -4.92
CA SER A 340 43.28 5.67 -4.43
C SER A 340 44.12 4.40 -4.62
N PRO A 341 45.12 4.15 -3.75
CA PRO A 341 46.05 3.02 -3.90
C PRO A 341 45.35 1.65 -3.81
N TYR A 342 44.24 1.58 -3.09
CA TYR A 342 43.44 0.36 -2.92
C TYR A 342 42.25 0.26 -3.88
N ARG A 343 42.15 1.17 -4.87
CA ARG A 343 41.06 1.21 -5.88
C ARG A 343 39.65 1.32 -5.27
N ALA A 344 39.54 1.89 -4.07
CA ALA A 344 38.30 2.09 -3.35
C ALA A 344 37.68 3.46 -3.71
N THR A 345 37.33 3.64 -4.99
CA THR A 345 36.96 4.94 -5.58
C THR A 345 35.89 5.72 -4.80
N VAL A 346 34.78 5.06 -4.45
CA VAL A 346 33.69 5.67 -3.69
C VAL A 346 34.14 6.07 -2.28
N GLN A 347 34.92 5.21 -1.62
CA GLN A 347 35.35 5.45 -0.24
C GLN A 347 36.38 6.59 -0.16
N ASP A 348 37.30 6.68 -1.11
CA ASP A 348 38.31 7.73 -1.13
C ASP A 348 37.72 9.09 -1.56
N LEU A 349 36.70 9.09 -2.43
CA LEU A 349 35.89 10.28 -2.68
C LEU A 349 35.17 10.74 -1.40
N LEU A 350 34.56 9.82 -0.65
CA LEU A 350 33.90 10.16 0.61
C LEU A 350 34.89 10.73 1.63
N LYS A 351 36.09 10.15 1.77
CA LYS A 351 37.15 10.70 2.64
C LYS A 351 37.57 12.10 2.21
N TYR A 352 37.63 12.35 0.90
CA TYR A 352 37.90 13.69 0.38
C TYR A 352 36.80 14.68 0.78
N ILE A 353 35.53 14.30 0.59
CA ILE A 353 34.39 15.16 0.98
C ILE A 353 34.39 15.41 2.50
N ASP A 354 34.67 14.39 3.31
CA ASP A 354 34.79 14.52 4.78
C ASP A 354 35.91 15.53 5.16
N LYS A 355 37.02 15.58 4.41
CA LYS A 355 38.08 16.59 4.59
C LYS A 355 37.62 17.99 4.23
N VAL A 356 36.83 18.14 3.17
CA VAL A 356 36.26 19.44 2.75
C VAL A 356 35.22 19.93 3.75
N GLU A 357 34.35 19.04 4.25
CA GLU A 357 33.34 19.36 5.27
C GLU A 357 34.01 19.82 6.57
N LYS A 358 35.03 19.10 7.05
CA LYS A 358 35.77 19.45 8.29
C LYS A 358 36.41 20.83 8.28
N LYS A 359 36.75 21.39 7.11
CA LYS A 359 37.29 22.75 7.00
C LYS A 359 36.25 23.82 7.40
N GLY A 360 34.95 23.50 7.37
CA GLY A 360 33.88 24.40 7.84
C GLY A 360 33.68 25.67 7.01
N ASN A 361 34.31 25.77 5.84
CA ASN A 361 34.27 26.97 4.99
C ASN A 361 32.98 27.10 4.18
N PHE A 362 32.19 26.03 4.05
CA PHE A 362 31.00 25.97 3.21
C PHE A 362 29.76 25.67 4.05
N ASP A 363 28.69 26.44 3.82
CA ASP A 363 27.37 26.25 4.45
C ASP A 363 26.65 25.03 3.82
N THR A 364 26.90 24.75 2.54
CA THR A 364 26.39 23.56 1.83
C THR A 364 27.44 22.96 0.89
N ILE A 365 27.50 21.62 0.83
CA ILE A 365 28.33 20.86 -0.11
C ILE A 365 27.40 20.01 -0.98
N THR A 366 27.44 20.22 -2.29
CA THR A 366 26.67 19.43 -3.26
C THR A 366 27.61 18.58 -4.09
N VAL A 367 27.34 17.28 -4.18
CA VAL A 367 28.03 16.38 -5.10
C VAL A 367 27.16 16.23 -6.35
N ALA A 368 27.63 16.78 -7.47
CA ALA A 368 26.96 16.69 -8.76
C ALA A 368 27.50 15.48 -9.53
N ILE A 369 26.68 14.43 -9.64
CA ILE A 369 27.03 13.16 -10.28
C ILE A 369 26.51 13.19 -11.72
N ALA A 370 27.42 13.08 -12.67
CA ALA A 370 27.14 12.95 -14.09
C ALA A 370 26.53 11.55 -14.37
N GLU A 371 25.28 11.49 -14.84
CA GLU A 371 24.56 10.23 -15.07
C GLU A 371 24.18 10.06 -16.54
N TYR A 372 24.55 8.93 -17.14
CA TYR A 372 24.09 8.56 -18.47
C TYR A 372 22.71 7.90 -18.37
N VAL A 373 21.72 8.44 -19.08
CA VAL A 373 20.37 7.86 -19.14
C VAL A 373 20.21 7.15 -20.49
N PRO A 374 20.26 5.81 -20.52
CA PRO A 374 20.09 5.05 -21.75
C PRO A 374 18.64 5.07 -22.23
N GLU A 375 18.41 4.88 -23.52
CA GLU A 375 17.06 4.83 -24.12
C GLU A 375 16.21 3.66 -23.60
N LYS A 376 16.85 2.54 -23.22
CA LYS A 376 16.16 1.33 -22.73
C LYS A 376 16.44 1.12 -21.25
N LEU A 377 15.38 0.91 -20.46
CA LEU A 377 15.45 0.70 -19.01
C LEU A 377 16.38 -0.46 -18.60
N TRP A 378 16.44 -1.55 -19.38
CA TRP A 378 17.33 -2.69 -19.06
C TRP A 378 18.83 -2.38 -19.25
N HIS A 379 19.19 -1.38 -20.06
CA HIS A 379 20.58 -0.96 -20.19
C HIS A 379 21.11 -0.26 -18.92
N ASN A 380 20.22 0.27 -18.05
CA ASN A 380 20.62 0.78 -16.73
C ASN A 380 21.22 -0.29 -15.82
N LEU A 381 20.95 -1.58 -16.07
CA LEU A 381 21.58 -2.63 -15.28
C LEU A 381 23.10 -2.72 -15.58
N LEU A 382 23.48 -2.41 -16.82
CA LEU A 382 24.86 -2.53 -17.32
C LEU A 382 25.66 -1.24 -17.16
N HIS A 383 25.02 -0.11 -16.87
CA HIS A 383 25.63 1.21 -16.82
C HIS A 383 25.31 1.91 -15.48
N ASN A 384 26.22 2.77 -15.01
CA ASN A 384 25.99 3.67 -13.86
C ASN A 384 25.93 3.03 -12.44
N GLN A 385 26.46 1.82 -12.25
CA GLN A 385 26.48 1.14 -10.94
C GLN A 385 27.27 1.93 -9.86
N THR A 386 28.41 2.52 -10.24
CA THR A 386 29.23 3.30 -9.30
C THR A 386 28.55 4.60 -8.87
N GLY A 387 27.82 5.27 -9.77
CA GLY A 387 27.04 6.49 -9.50
C GLY A 387 25.91 6.22 -8.50
N GLN A 388 25.17 5.13 -8.71
CA GLN A 388 24.11 4.69 -7.80
C GLN A 388 24.66 4.33 -6.41
N LEU A 389 25.80 3.63 -6.35
CA LEU A 389 26.46 3.32 -5.08
C LEU A 389 26.95 4.58 -4.36
N MET A 390 27.53 5.54 -5.09
CA MET A 390 27.92 6.85 -4.52
C MET A 390 26.72 7.57 -3.93
N LYS A 391 25.60 7.64 -4.67
CA LYS A 391 24.35 8.27 -4.21
C LYS A 391 23.80 7.61 -2.95
N LEU A 392 23.76 6.28 -2.92
CA LEU A 392 23.32 5.52 -1.75
C LEU A 392 24.19 5.81 -0.54
N MET A 393 25.52 5.79 -0.69
CA MET A 393 26.46 6.03 0.41
C MET A 393 26.43 7.48 0.90
N LEU A 394 26.27 8.44 -0.01
CA LEU A 394 26.16 9.87 0.33
C LEU A 394 24.83 10.21 1.01
N LEU A 395 23.74 9.48 0.73
CA LEU A 395 22.43 9.67 1.37
C LEU A 395 22.46 9.44 2.89
N PHE A 396 23.40 8.61 3.37
CA PHE A 396 23.61 8.38 4.80
C PHE A 396 24.48 9.45 5.47
N ARG A 397 25.01 10.43 4.73
CA ARG A 397 25.82 11.51 5.28
C ARG A 397 24.95 12.71 5.65
N LYS A 398 25.18 13.27 6.83
CA LYS A 398 24.50 14.47 7.29
C LYS A 398 25.05 15.67 6.50
N ARG A 399 24.18 16.52 5.95
CA ARG A 399 24.52 17.82 5.32
C ARG A 399 25.22 17.81 3.95
N ILE A 400 25.32 16.66 3.28
CA ILE A 400 25.81 16.59 1.88
C ILE A 400 24.60 16.42 0.95
N LEU A 401 24.46 17.31 -0.02
CA LEU A 401 23.43 17.23 -1.05
C LEU A 401 23.98 16.41 -2.22
N VAL A 402 23.14 15.59 -2.83
CA VAL A 402 23.51 14.81 -4.01
C VAL A 402 22.58 15.18 -5.15
N THR A 403 23.15 15.63 -6.26
CA THR A 403 22.40 15.98 -7.46
C THR A 403 22.84 15.08 -8.61
N SER A 404 21.89 14.36 -9.20
CA SER A 404 22.11 13.61 -10.44
C SER A 404 21.89 14.55 -11.62
N VAL A 405 22.87 14.67 -12.51
CA VAL A 405 22.76 15.43 -13.77
C VAL A 405 22.58 14.44 -14.92
N PRO A 406 21.35 14.25 -15.43
CA PRO A 406 21.09 13.27 -16.47
C PRO A 406 21.55 13.79 -17.84
N TYR A 407 22.31 12.96 -18.56
CA TYR A 407 22.60 13.16 -19.98
C TYR A 407 21.83 12.15 -20.81
N HIS A 408 20.99 12.66 -21.70
CA HIS A 408 20.27 11.86 -22.67
C HIS A 408 21.06 11.88 -23.98
N PRO A 409 21.44 10.73 -24.55
CA PRO A 409 22.08 10.70 -25.85
C PRO A 409 21.13 11.24 -26.91
N VAL A 410 21.63 12.12 -27.78
CA VAL A 410 20.92 12.56 -28.98
C VAL A 410 20.72 11.36 -29.90
N LYS A 411 19.50 11.15 -30.42
CA LYS A 411 19.23 10.03 -31.33
C LYS A 411 20.12 10.16 -32.57
N LYS A 412 20.65 9.05 -33.08
CA LYS A 412 21.49 9.04 -34.30
C LYS A 412 20.81 9.69 -35.52
N GLU A 413 19.48 9.73 -35.55
CA GLU A 413 18.67 10.36 -36.60
C GLU A 413 18.79 11.90 -36.58
N GLU A 414 18.92 12.53 -35.42
CA GLU A 414 19.08 13.99 -35.29
C GLU A 414 20.51 14.46 -35.62
N LEU A 415 21.52 13.65 -35.27
CA LEU A 415 22.93 13.91 -35.63
C LEU A 415 23.19 13.90 -37.15
N GLN A 416 22.38 13.20 -37.95
CA GLN A 416 22.48 13.23 -39.41
C GLN A 416 21.88 14.49 -40.04
N ILE A 417 21.01 15.20 -39.32
CA ILE A 417 20.40 16.45 -39.79
C ILE A 417 21.41 17.60 -39.60
N ASP A 418 22.11 17.67 -38.47
CA ASP A 418 23.12 18.71 -38.22
C ASP A 418 24.37 18.60 -39.11
N LEU A 419 24.73 17.38 -39.55
CA LEU A 419 25.84 17.17 -40.51
C LEU A 419 25.46 17.46 -41.96
N LYS A 420 24.18 17.68 -42.28
CA LYS A 420 23.72 18.10 -43.61
C LYS A 420 23.59 19.62 -43.74
N TYR A 421 23.64 20.35 -42.63
CA TYR A 421 23.45 21.81 -42.58
C TYR A 421 24.69 22.60 -42.13
N ASN A 422 25.79 21.90 -41.81
CA ASN A 422 27.16 22.45 -41.75
C ASN A 422 28.00 21.81 -42.86
#